data_AF-A0A526YGS3-F1
#
_entry.id   AF-A0A526YGS3-F1
#
_cell.length_a   1.000
_cell.length_b   1.000
_cell.length_c   1.000
_cell.angle_alpha   90.00
_cell.angle_beta   90.00
_cell.angle_gamma   90.00
#
_symmetry.space_group_name_H-M   'P 1'
#
loop_
_entity.id
_entity.type
_entity.pdbx_description
1 polymer ?
#
loop_
_entity_poly.entity_id
_entity_poly.type
_entity_poly.pdbx_seq_one_letter_code
_entity_poly.pdbx_strand_id
1 'polypeptide(L)'
;AGLSKLSGATLLSVGTSGADSIAAIAAEKDGRTTLWLSNLTAKKQSVQLSDTPISARIALLAADQFERAAADPNFMESPGRRLDDQFIPLDAYAVARVDLHRSSST
;
A
#
# COMPACT_ATOMS: atom_id res chain seq x y z
N ALA A 1 -3.34 5.46 14.38
CA ALA A 1 -3.39 4.22 13.59
C ALA A 1 -3.13 4.55 12.12
N GLY A 2 -2.70 3.61 11.29
CA GLY A 2 -2.34 3.88 9.89
C GLY A 2 -1.02 4.65 9.77
N LEU A 3 -1.04 5.75 9.02
CA LEU A 3 0.14 6.58 8.73
C LEU A 3 0.88 7.08 9.99
N SER A 4 0.17 7.30 11.10
CA SER A 4 0.80 7.74 12.35
C SER A 4 1.89 6.78 12.87
N LYS A 5 1.84 5.49 12.51
CA LYS A 5 2.87 4.51 12.88
C LYS A 5 4.21 4.73 12.18
N LEU A 6 4.20 5.45 11.06
CA LEU A 6 5.39 5.88 10.33
C LEU A 6 6.08 7.08 10.99
N SER A 7 5.60 7.56 12.14
CA SER A 7 6.33 8.57 12.91
C SER A 7 7.75 8.09 13.24
N GLY A 8 8.74 8.94 12.93
CA GLY A 8 10.16 8.64 13.06
C GLY A 8 10.73 7.68 12.01
N ALA A 9 9.94 7.27 11.00
CA ALA A 9 10.41 6.47 9.88
C ALA A 9 11.20 7.33 8.88
N THR A 10 12.11 6.69 8.14
CA THR A 10 12.81 7.31 7.03
C THR A 10 11.89 7.34 5.81
N LEU A 11 11.54 8.54 5.33
CA LEU A 11 10.77 8.68 4.10
C LEU A 11 11.61 8.22 2.89
N LEU A 12 11.03 7.37 2.05
CA LEU A 12 11.67 6.90 0.82
C LEU A 12 11.11 7.66 -0.38
N SER A 13 11.98 7.92 -1.37
CA SER A 13 11.55 8.50 -2.64
C SER A 13 10.75 7.48 -3.44
N VAL A 14 9.55 7.85 -3.90
CA VAL A 14 8.70 7.02 -4.75
C VAL A 14 8.54 7.71 -6.10
N GLY A 15 8.93 7.01 -7.18
CA GLY A 15 8.62 7.43 -8.54
C GLY A 15 7.34 6.76 -9.01
N THR A 16 6.39 7.53 -9.55
CA THR A 16 5.17 7.00 -10.18
C THR A 16 5.11 7.46 -11.63
N SER A 17 4.85 6.53 -12.54
CA SER A 17 4.48 6.84 -13.92
C SER A 17 2.97 7.10 -13.94
N GLY A 18 2.55 8.36 -14.09
CA GLY A 18 1.13 8.76 -14.01
C GLY A 18 0.74 9.39 -12.67
N ALA A 19 1.54 10.35 -12.19
CA ALA A 19 1.41 10.98 -10.87
C ALA A 19 0.05 11.66 -10.58
N ASP A 20 -0.77 11.89 -11.60
CA ASP A 20 -2.06 12.59 -11.45
C ASP A 20 -3.19 11.66 -10.96
N SER A 21 -3.05 10.33 -11.06
CA SER A 21 -4.10 9.38 -10.68
C SER A 21 -3.79 8.60 -9.40
N ILE A 22 -2.52 8.50 -9.02
CA ILE A 22 -2.06 7.73 -7.86
C ILE A 22 -1.18 8.60 -6.96
N ALA A 23 -1.58 8.74 -5.70
CA ALA A 23 -0.70 9.23 -4.64
C ALA A 23 0.05 8.06 -4.01
N ALA A 24 1.35 8.23 -3.76
CA ALA A 24 2.19 7.22 -3.13
C ALA A 24 3.08 7.82 -2.04
N ILE A 25 3.20 7.11 -0.91
CA ILE A 25 4.10 7.43 0.19
C ILE A 25 4.79 6.15 0.61
N ALA A 26 6.11 6.11 0.63
CA ALA A 26 6.86 4.98 1.17
C ALA A 26 7.74 5.44 2.34
N ALA A 27 7.83 4.60 3.36
CA ALA A 27 8.73 4.83 4.47
C ALA A 27 9.36 3.53 4.94
N GLU A 28 10.58 3.63 5.46
CA GLU A 28 11.30 2.54 6.09
C GLU A 28 11.36 2.73 7.60
N LYS A 29 11.03 1.67 8.35
CA LYS A 29 11.16 1.62 9.80
C LYS A 29 11.52 0.21 10.22
N ASP A 30 12.52 0.07 11.09
CA ASP A 30 12.99 -1.22 11.62
C ASP A 30 13.33 -2.24 10.51
N GLY A 31 13.92 -1.78 9.39
CA GLY A 31 14.30 -2.59 8.24
C GLY A 31 13.12 -3.11 7.40
N ARG A 32 11.91 -2.57 7.63
CA ARG A 32 10.69 -2.88 6.86
C ARG A 32 10.27 -1.67 6.08
N THR A 33 9.96 -1.89 4.80
CA THR A 33 9.40 -0.84 3.95
C THR A 33 7.89 -0.98 3.90
N THR A 34 7.18 0.10 4.24
CA THR A 34 5.74 0.20 4.06
C THR A 34 5.45 1.24 2.98
N LEU A 35 4.70 0.83 1.97
CA LEU A 35 4.21 1.66 0.87
C LEU A 35 2.71 1.89 1.04
N TRP A 36 2.29 3.14 1.00
CA TRP A 36 0.90 3.56 0.94
C TRP A 36 0.59 4.05 -0.47
N LEU A 37 -0.53 3.59 -1.01
CA LEU A 37 -1.03 3.95 -2.33
C LEU A 37 -2.47 4.43 -2.20
N SER A 38 -2.83 5.48 -2.93
CA SER A 38 -4.21 5.95 -3.02
C SER A 38 -4.56 6.24 -4.47
N ASN A 39 -5.69 5.70 -4.91
CA ASN A 39 -6.31 6.11 -6.16
C ASN A 39 -7.03 7.44 -5.95
N LEU A 40 -6.64 8.47 -6.68
CA LEU A 40 -7.24 9.80 -6.58
C LEU A 40 -8.44 9.99 -7.52
N THR A 41 -8.86 8.92 -8.19
CA THR A 41 -9.86 8.98 -9.27
C THR A 41 -11.06 8.09 -8.98
N ALA A 42 -12.18 8.41 -9.63
CA ALA A 42 -13.38 7.56 -9.65
C ALA A 42 -13.25 6.33 -10.56
N LYS A 43 -12.12 6.15 -11.25
CA LYS A 43 -11.87 5.02 -12.16
C LYS A 43 -10.97 4.01 -11.47
N LYS A 44 -11.19 2.73 -11.72
CA LYS A 44 -10.27 1.68 -11.28
C LYS A 44 -8.89 1.90 -11.89
N GLN A 45 -7.86 1.83 -11.06
CA GLN A 45 -6.46 1.91 -11.45
C GLN A 45 -5.76 0.58 -11.15
N SER A 46 -4.76 0.23 -11.95
CA SER A 46 -3.88 -0.90 -11.69
C SER A 46 -2.47 -0.39 -11.49
N VAL A 47 -1.91 -0.63 -10.31
CA VAL A 47 -0.54 -0.20 -9.98
C VAL A 47 0.37 -1.42 -10.03
N GLN A 48 1.42 -1.35 -10.84
CA GLN A 48 2.44 -2.39 -10.90
C GLN A 48 3.62 -2.01 -10.01
N LEU A 49 4.02 -2.91 -9.11
CA LEU A 49 5.30 -2.80 -8.39
C LEU A 49 6.44 -3.19 -9.34
N SER A 50 7.60 -2.52 -9.22
CA SER A 50 8.77 -2.77 -10.07
C SER A 50 9.24 -4.24 -10.01
N ASP A 51 9.86 -4.73 -11.09
CA ASP A 51 10.20 -6.15 -11.38
C ASP A 51 11.16 -6.86 -10.40
N THR A 52 11.42 -6.29 -9.22
CA THR A 52 12.18 -6.97 -8.19
C THR A 52 11.28 -8.01 -7.51
N PRO A 53 11.73 -9.25 -7.30
CA PRO A 53 10.95 -10.26 -6.57
C PRO A 53 10.74 -9.83 -5.11
N ILE A 54 9.62 -9.17 -4.86
CA ILE A 54 9.22 -8.67 -3.56
C ILE A 54 8.10 -9.56 -3.03
N SER A 55 8.32 -10.14 -1.85
CA SER A 55 7.23 -10.73 -1.09
C SER A 55 6.48 -9.59 -0.41
N ALA A 56 5.19 -9.42 -0.71
CA ALA A 56 4.40 -8.31 -0.19
C ALA A 56 3.11 -8.78 0.46
N ARG A 57 2.66 -8.03 1.47
CA ARG A 57 1.32 -8.15 2.05
C ARG A 57 0.56 -6.86 1.87
N ILE A 58 -0.71 -6.96 1.51
CA ILE A 58 -1.55 -5.82 1.20
C ILE A 58 -2.81 -5.77 2.07
N ALA A 59 -3.01 -4.64 2.75
CA ALA A 59 -4.28 -4.25 3.34
C ALA A 59 -4.95 -3.23 2.41
N LEU A 60 -6.21 -3.45 2.05
CA LEU A 60 -6.95 -2.63 1.09
C LEU A 60 -8.21 -2.07 1.75
N LEU A 61 -8.35 -0.75 1.69
CA LEU A 61 -9.56 -0.03 2.03
C LEU A 61 -10.22 0.45 0.73
N ALA A 62 -11.34 -0.15 0.39
CA ALA A 62 -12.19 0.22 -0.74
C ALA A 62 -13.65 0.37 -0.27
N ALA A 63 -14.53 0.83 -1.15
CA ALA A 63 -15.91 1.14 -0.81
C ALA A 63 -16.68 -0.05 -0.22
N ASP A 64 -16.42 -1.26 -0.72
CA ASP A 64 -17.00 -2.52 -0.24
C ASP A 64 -16.56 -2.90 1.19
N GLN A 65 -15.48 -2.30 1.69
CA GLN A 65 -14.96 -2.51 3.05
C GLN A 65 -15.20 -1.33 3.99
N PHE A 66 -15.83 -0.25 3.52
CA PHE A 66 -15.97 0.99 4.28
C PHE A 66 -16.71 0.79 5.60
N GLU A 67 -17.84 0.07 5.59
CA GLU A 67 -18.62 -0.19 6.81
C GLU A 67 -17.79 -0.95 7.86
N ARG A 68 -17.03 -1.94 7.42
CA ARG A 68 -16.15 -2.73 8.30
C ARG A 68 -15.00 -1.88 8.84
N ALA A 69 -14.40 -1.06 7.99
CA ALA A 69 -13.31 -0.17 8.37
C ALA A 69 -13.76 0.95 9.31
N ALA A 70 -15.00 1.43 9.18
CA ALA A 70 -15.59 2.40 10.11
C ALA A 70 -15.80 1.81 11.51
N ALA A 71 -16.07 0.51 11.60
CA ALA A 71 -16.24 -0.21 12.86
C ALA A 71 -14.91 -0.68 13.50
N ASP A 72 -13.82 -0.75 12.72
CA ASP A 72 -12.50 -1.22 13.18
C ASP A 72 -11.40 -0.17 12.91
N PRO A 73 -10.95 0.59 13.93
CA PRO A 73 -9.89 1.59 13.77
C PRO A 73 -8.51 0.98 13.43
N ASN A 74 -8.36 -0.34 13.57
CA ASN A 74 -7.16 -1.09 13.22
C ASN A 74 -7.31 -1.87 11.91
N PHE A 75 -8.35 -1.60 11.11
CA PHE A 75 -8.62 -2.33 9.87
C PHE A 75 -7.40 -2.38 8.94
N MET A 76 -6.76 -1.24 8.71
CA MET A 76 -5.55 -1.13 7.89
C MET A 76 -4.28 -1.70 8.54
N GLU A 77 -4.35 -2.05 9.83
CA GLU A 77 -3.25 -2.67 10.58
C GLU A 77 -3.27 -4.18 10.53
N SER A 78 -4.42 -4.76 10.19
CA SER A 78 -4.57 -6.21 10.05
C SER A 78 -3.56 -6.76 9.05
N PRO A 79 -2.99 -7.96 9.32
CA PRO A 79 -2.09 -8.59 8.39
C PRO A 79 -2.81 -8.79 7.06
N GLY A 80 -2.36 -8.02 6.06
CA GLY A 80 -2.92 -8.05 4.72
C GLY A 80 -2.83 -9.42 4.07
N ARG A 81 -3.60 -9.61 2.99
CA ARG A 81 -3.45 -10.80 2.14
C ARG A 81 -2.08 -10.79 1.47
N ARG A 82 -1.55 -11.97 1.14
CA ARG A 82 -0.37 -12.05 0.29
C ARG A 82 -0.69 -11.43 -1.07
N LEU A 83 0.27 -10.69 -1.59
CA LEU A 83 0.20 -10.18 -2.94
C LEU A 83 0.83 -11.25 -3.85
N ASP A 84 -0.02 -11.97 -4.59
CA ASP A 84 0.40 -13.10 -5.42
C ASP A 84 0.96 -12.63 -6.79
N ASP A 85 0.51 -11.47 -7.26
CA ASP A 85 0.93 -10.83 -8.50
C ASP A 85 1.52 -9.44 -8.23
N GLN A 86 2.43 -8.96 -9.08
CA GLN A 86 3.03 -7.62 -8.95
C GLN A 86 2.03 -6.46 -9.17
N PHE A 87 0.75 -6.78 -9.44
CA PHE A 87 -0.31 -5.82 -9.71
C PHE A 87 -1.22 -5.62 -8.51
N ILE A 88 -1.44 -4.36 -8.18
CA ILE A 88 -2.33 -3.93 -7.12
C ILE A 88 -3.55 -3.25 -7.77
N PRO A 89 -4.71 -3.93 -7.82
CA PRO A 89 -5.93 -3.30 -8.26
C PRO A 89 -6.44 -2.33 -7.18
N LEU A 90 -6.62 -1.07 -7.55
CA LEU A 90 -7.22 -0.03 -6.71
C LEU A 90 -8.55 0.40 -7.35
N ASP A 91 -9.66 0.08 -6.70
CA ASP A 91 -10.97 0.59 -7.11
C ASP A 91 -11.05 2.11 -6.88
N ALA A 92 -12.17 2.72 -7.29
CA ALA A 92 -12.41 4.16 -7.13
C ALA A 92 -12.12 4.63 -5.70
N TYR A 93 -11.21 5.59 -5.56
CA TYR A 93 -10.79 6.16 -4.27
C TYR A 93 -10.24 5.16 -3.23
N ALA A 94 -9.83 3.97 -3.66
CA ALA A 94 -9.27 2.97 -2.78
C ALA A 94 -7.90 3.40 -2.23
N VAL A 95 -7.61 2.99 -1.01
CA VAL A 95 -6.31 3.17 -0.34
C VAL A 95 -5.74 1.81 0.00
N ALA A 96 -4.48 1.57 -0.35
CA ALA A 96 -3.76 0.35 0.00
C ALA A 96 -2.56 0.67 0.88
N ARG A 97 -2.30 -0.24 1.83
CA ARG A 97 -1.03 -0.35 2.53
C ARG A 97 -0.36 -1.64 2.09
N VAL A 98 0.89 -1.54 1.66
CA VAL A 98 1.70 -2.66 1.20
C VAL A 98 2.94 -2.75 2.08
N ASP A 99 3.07 -3.86 2.79
CA ASP A 99 4.25 -4.18 3.57
C ASP A 99 5.19 -5.02 2.70
N LEU A 100 6.33 -4.44 2.31
CA LEU A 100 7.31 -5.05 1.43
C LEU A 100 8.35 -5.80 2.27
N HIS A 101 8.52 -7.08 1.97
CA HIS A 101 9.63 -7.88 2.44
C HIS A 101 10.64 -8.00 1.31
N ARG A 102 11.80 -7.38 1.48
CA ARG A 102 12.93 -7.60 0.58
C ARG A 102 13.33 -9.07 0.71
N SER A 103 13.12 -9.85 -0.34
CA SER A 103 13.73 -11.16 -0.47
C SER A 103 15.24 -10.91 -0.53
N SER A 104 16.00 -11.38 0.45
CA SER A 104 17.45 -11.39 0.37
C SER A 104 17.83 -12.19 -0.87
N SER A 105 18.36 -11.52 -1.88
CA SER A 105 19.00 -12.17 -3.02
C SER A 105 20.14 -13.03 -2.47
N THR A 106 19.99 -14.35 -2.52
CA THR A 106 21.12 -15.29 -2.47
C THR A 106 22.07 -15.07 -3.63
#